data_AF-A0A087UMQ9-F1
#
_entry.id   AF-A0A087UMQ9-F1
#
_cell.length_a   1.000
_cell.length_b   1.000
_cell.length_c   1.000
_cell.angle_alpha   90.00
_cell.angle_beta   90.00
_cell.angle_gamma   90.00
#
_symmetry.space_group_name_H-M   'P 1'
#
loop_
_entity.id
_entity.type
_entity.pdbx_description
1 polymer ?
#
loop_
_entity_poly.entity_id
_entity_poly.type
_entity_poly.pdbx_seq_one_letter_code
_entity_poly.pdbx_strand_id
1 'polypeptide(L)'
;MTFVYGVTAYGAKLQILKQLKDIPEFPSQHYHDAATYLRKKTFFSIREMFTATKEIQDWFTDCAEQITRVSGDTVEWVTPLGLPVIQPYFKETSVRNSKNCISQEKGSEVNYNSKYEPYALPNIRKQKNAFAPNFIHSLDSTHMMLTSLFCQRKGITYVSVHDCYWTHASTVEIMNKICREQFVALHKEPILENLSTFFLEKYAHVADKNIHEKQSKEKSAKLKLRDILMRVPEKGSFDLDKVLDSVYFFS
;
A
#
# COMPACT_ATOMS: atom_id res chain seq x y z
N MET A 1 -4.42 -9.48 10.55
CA MET A 1 -4.60 -9.50 9.08
C MET A 1 -4.68 -8.09 8.50
N THR A 2 -5.71 -7.30 8.77
CA THR A 2 -5.99 -6.04 8.04
C THR A 2 -5.05 -4.86 8.34
N PHE A 3 -4.19 -4.96 9.36
CA PHE A 3 -3.25 -3.91 9.74
C PHE A 3 -2.25 -3.55 8.63
N VAL A 4 -1.67 -4.57 7.97
CA VAL A 4 -0.72 -4.36 6.85
C VAL A 4 -1.39 -3.75 5.63
N TYR A 5 -2.72 -3.84 5.55
CA TYR A 5 -3.55 -3.23 4.51
C TYR A 5 -4.14 -1.87 4.90
N GLY A 6 -3.53 -1.19 5.87
CA GLY A 6 -3.84 0.21 6.19
C GLY A 6 -5.11 0.39 7.03
N VAL A 7 -5.54 -0.62 7.78
CA VAL A 7 -6.66 -0.45 8.71
C VAL A 7 -6.35 0.64 9.74
N THR A 8 -7.26 1.62 9.79
CA THR A 8 -7.20 2.70 10.77
C THR A 8 -7.60 2.22 12.16
N ALA A 9 -7.23 2.97 13.19
CA ALA A 9 -7.68 2.73 14.56
C ALA A 9 -9.21 2.63 14.68
N TYR A 10 -9.95 3.37 13.84
CA TYR A 10 -11.40 3.29 13.77
C TYR A 10 -11.88 1.98 13.14
N GLY A 11 -11.31 1.61 11.98
CA GLY A 11 -11.64 0.34 11.31
C GLY A 11 -11.37 -0.89 12.20
N ALA A 12 -10.22 -0.91 12.90
CA ALA A 12 -9.89 -1.98 13.83
C ALA A 12 -10.86 -2.06 15.01
N LYS A 13 -11.30 -0.93 15.56
CA LYS A 13 -12.32 -0.90 16.62
C LYS A 13 -13.61 -1.56 16.14
N LEU A 14 -14.06 -1.27 14.91
CA LEU A 14 -15.28 -1.88 14.36
C LEU A 14 -15.13 -3.38 14.13
N GLN A 15 -13.97 -3.83 13.65
CA GLN A 15 -13.69 -5.27 13.48
C GLN A 15 -13.74 -6.01 14.83
N ILE A 16 -13.08 -5.48 15.86
CA ILE A 16 -13.12 -6.06 17.20
C ILE A 16 -14.53 -6.03 17.78
N LEU A 17 -15.24 -4.89 17.63
CA LEU A 17 -16.62 -4.75 18.10
C LEU A 17 -17.55 -5.80 17.47
N LYS A 18 -17.38 -6.09 16.17
CA LYS A 18 -18.14 -7.14 15.50
C LYS A 18 -17.90 -8.49 16.18
N GLN A 19 -16.65 -8.86 16.41
CA GLN A 19 -16.29 -10.13 17.05
C GLN A 19 -16.78 -10.23 18.51
N LEU A 20 -16.73 -9.13 19.27
CA LEU A 20 -17.26 -9.12 20.64
C LEU A 20 -18.77 -9.37 20.70
N LYS A 21 -19.53 -8.91 19.70
CA LYS A 21 -20.97 -9.13 19.60
C LYS A 21 -21.31 -10.58 19.25
N ASP A 22 -20.38 -11.31 18.64
CA ASP A 22 -20.56 -12.72 18.28
C ASP A 22 -20.29 -13.66 19.47
N ILE A 23 -19.85 -13.14 20.63
CA ILE A 23 -19.62 -13.89 21.87
C ILE A 23 -20.84 -13.75 22.80
N PRO A 24 -21.69 -14.78 22.97
CA PRO A 24 -22.93 -14.70 23.73
C PRO A 24 -22.74 -14.32 25.20
N GLU A 25 -21.65 -14.78 25.82
CA GLU A 25 -21.36 -14.57 27.24
C GLU A 25 -20.76 -13.19 27.53
N PHE A 26 -20.40 -12.41 26.50
CA PHE A 26 -19.74 -11.13 26.69
C PHE A 26 -20.76 -10.02 27.03
N PRO A 27 -20.58 -9.27 28.14
CA PRO A 27 -21.55 -8.26 28.56
C PRO A 27 -21.70 -7.11 27.55
N SER A 28 -22.92 -6.92 27.04
CA SER A 28 -23.22 -5.94 25.99
C SER A 28 -22.93 -4.49 26.37
N GLN A 29 -23.06 -4.17 27.66
CA GLN A 29 -22.72 -2.86 28.23
C GLN A 29 -21.24 -2.45 28.03
N HIS A 30 -20.34 -3.43 27.85
CA HIS A 30 -18.91 -3.17 27.73
C HIS A 30 -18.39 -3.24 26.29
N TYR A 31 -19.24 -3.50 25.29
CA TYR A 31 -18.82 -3.68 23.90
C TYR A 31 -17.93 -2.55 23.37
N HIS A 32 -18.33 -1.30 23.58
CA HIS A 32 -17.61 -0.14 23.03
C HIS A 32 -16.29 0.14 23.76
N ASP A 33 -16.27 0.01 25.09
CA ASP A 33 -15.10 0.26 25.91
C ASP A 33 -14.07 -0.86 25.72
N ALA A 34 -14.52 -2.11 25.73
CA ALA A 34 -13.68 -3.28 25.46
C ALA A 34 -13.09 -3.23 24.06
N ALA A 35 -13.89 -2.93 23.03
CA ALA A 35 -13.36 -2.77 21.66
C ALA A 35 -12.31 -1.66 21.57
N THR A 36 -12.51 -0.55 22.29
CA THR A 36 -11.56 0.57 22.29
C THR A 36 -10.26 0.21 23.00
N TYR A 37 -10.34 -0.50 24.13
CA TYR A 37 -9.21 -1.00 24.90
C TYR A 37 -8.42 -2.06 24.13
N LEU A 38 -9.09 -3.11 23.66
CA LEU A 38 -8.50 -4.20 22.88
C LEU A 38 -7.80 -3.64 21.65
N ARG A 39 -8.43 -2.72 20.91
CA ARG A 39 -7.77 -2.05 19.78
C ARG A 39 -6.45 -1.38 20.19
N LYS A 40 -6.38 -0.69 21.34
CA LYS A 40 -5.12 -0.09 21.82
C LYS A 40 -4.07 -1.16 22.07
N LYS A 41 -4.46 -2.23 22.77
CA LYS A 41 -3.56 -3.34 23.11
C LYS A 41 -3.07 -4.10 21.89
N THR A 42 -3.94 -4.37 20.92
CA THR A 42 -3.59 -4.98 19.63
C THR A 42 -2.60 -4.11 18.87
N PHE A 43 -2.83 -2.81 18.74
CA PHE A 43 -1.91 -1.91 18.03
C PHE A 43 -0.57 -1.79 18.75
N PHE A 44 -0.57 -1.75 20.08
CA PHE A 44 0.65 -1.76 20.88
C PHE A 44 1.46 -3.05 20.62
N SER A 45 0.81 -4.21 20.73
CA SER A 45 1.46 -5.51 20.54
C SER A 45 2.02 -5.68 19.11
N ILE A 46 1.27 -5.27 18.08
CA ILE A 46 1.74 -5.32 16.69
C ILE A 46 2.98 -4.44 16.49
N ARG A 47 2.99 -3.23 17.08
CA ARG A 47 4.14 -2.32 16.97
C ARG A 47 5.38 -2.86 17.66
N GLU A 48 5.19 -3.50 18.81
CA GLU A 48 6.28 -4.13 19.56
C GLU A 48 6.87 -5.33 18.80
N MET A 49 6.03 -6.13 18.14
CA MET A 49 6.46 -7.32 17.42
C MET A 49 7.09 -7.02 16.04
N PHE A 50 6.68 -5.93 15.36
CA PHE A 50 7.03 -5.67 13.96
C PHE A 50 7.63 -4.27 13.76
N THR A 51 8.73 -3.98 14.46
CA THR A 51 9.43 -2.69 14.40
C THR A 51 9.92 -2.35 12.99
N ALA A 52 10.64 -3.27 12.32
CA ALA A 52 11.13 -3.05 10.96
C ALA A 52 10.00 -2.81 9.94
N THR A 53 8.90 -3.58 10.04
CA THR A 53 7.72 -3.35 9.20
C THR A 53 7.13 -1.96 9.43
N LYS A 54 7.15 -1.48 10.68
CA LYS A 54 6.64 -0.16 11.02
C LYS A 54 7.50 0.95 10.42
N GLU A 55 8.82 0.81 10.47
CA GLU A 55 9.76 1.76 9.85
C GLU A 55 9.54 1.89 8.34
N ILE A 56 9.34 0.76 7.65
CA ILE A 56 9.01 0.76 6.21
C ILE A 56 7.67 1.44 5.94
N GLN A 57 6.64 1.15 6.75
CA GLN A 57 5.33 1.81 6.61
C GLN A 57 5.39 3.32 6.84
N ASP A 58 6.18 3.77 7.81
CA ASP A 58 6.38 5.19 8.10
C ASP A 58 7.15 5.86 6.97
N TRP A 59 8.22 5.23 6.48
CA TRP A 59 8.96 5.70 5.31
C TRP A 59 8.07 5.82 4.06
N PHE A 60 7.22 4.83 3.77
CA PHE A 60 6.24 4.87 2.70
C PHE A 60 5.25 6.04 2.87
N THR A 61 4.72 6.22 4.08
CA THR A 61 3.77 7.30 4.37
C THR A 61 4.41 8.67 4.15
N ASP A 62 5.65 8.85 4.60
CA ASP A 62 6.41 10.09 4.46
C ASP A 62 6.76 10.37 3.00
N CYS A 63 7.25 9.37 2.26
CA CYS A 63 7.53 9.50 0.82
C CYS A 63 6.28 9.94 0.06
N ALA A 64 5.18 9.23 0.21
CA ALA A 64 3.93 9.53 -0.48
C ALA A 64 3.37 10.91 -0.11
N GLU A 65 3.45 11.30 1.16
CA GLU A 65 3.04 12.63 1.62
C GLU A 65 3.88 13.74 0.99
N GLN A 66 5.22 13.58 0.94
CA GLN A 66 6.11 14.61 0.40
C GLN A 66 6.08 14.66 -1.12
N ILE A 67 6.05 13.53 -1.82
CA ILE A 67 5.90 13.47 -3.29
C ILE A 67 4.68 14.29 -3.71
N THR A 68 3.52 14.00 -3.10
CA THR A 68 2.29 14.70 -3.46
C THR A 68 2.28 16.17 -3.03
N ARG A 69 2.89 16.53 -1.90
CA ARG A 69 2.93 17.93 -1.42
C ARG A 69 3.90 18.81 -2.19
N VAL A 70 5.07 18.29 -2.52
CA VAL A 70 6.19 19.08 -3.09
C VAL A 70 6.16 19.03 -4.61
N SER A 71 5.97 17.86 -5.21
CA SER A 71 5.92 17.70 -6.67
C SER A 71 4.53 17.96 -7.24
N GLY A 72 3.47 17.81 -6.43
CA GLY A 72 2.09 17.92 -6.89
C GLY A 72 1.59 16.69 -7.66
N ASP A 73 2.40 15.63 -7.71
CA ASP A 73 2.15 14.41 -8.48
C ASP A 73 1.47 13.32 -7.64
N THR A 74 0.87 12.36 -8.34
CA THR A 74 0.45 11.08 -7.75
C THR A 74 1.66 10.18 -7.51
N VAL A 75 1.57 9.27 -6.54
CA VAL A 75 2.61 8.27 -6.31
C VAL A 75 2.51 7.19 -7.38
N GLU A 76 3.66 6.87 -7.96
CA GLU A 76 3.83 5.86 -9.00
C GLU A 76 5.05 5.00 -8.70
N TRP A 77 5.06 3.75 -9.14
CA TRP A 77 6.23 2.88 -9.06
C TRP A 77 6.17 1.83 -10.17
N VAL A 78 7.25 1.07 -10.31
CA VAL A 78 7.31 -0.08 -11.21
C VAL A 78 7.58 -1.32 -10.37
N THR A 79 6.78 -2.36 -10.57
CA THR A 79 7.01 -3.66 -9.89
C THR A 79 8.30 -4.32 -10.38
N PRO A 80 8.88 -5.29 -9.65
CA PRO A 80 10.05 -6.02 -10.13
C PRO A 80 9.86 -6.76 -11.47
N LEU A 81 8.60 -6.99 -11.90
CA LEU A 81 8.28 -7.54 -13.22
C LEU A 81 8.12 -6.48 -14.32
N GLY A 82 8.37 -5.20 -14.03
CA GLY A 82 8.27 -4.12 -15.00
C GLY A 82 6.86 -3.54 -15.19
N LEU A 83 5.87 -3.95 -14.39
CA LEU A 83 4.51 -3.38 -14.45
C LEU A 83 4.48 -2.00 -13.76
N PRO A 84 4.16 -0.90 -14.47
CA PRO A 84 3.96 0.41 -13.85
C PRO A 84 2.63 0.45 -13.08
N VAL A 85 2.66 1.04 -11.89
CA VAL A 85 1.50 1.22 -11.00
C VAL A 85 1.37 2.69 -10.62
N ILE A 86 0.14 3.21 -10.70
CA ILE A 86 -0.19 4.62 -10.44
C ILE A 86 -1.34 4.67 -9.44
N GLN A 87 -1.24 5.48 -8.39
CA GLN A 87 -2.34 5.72 -7.46
C GLN A 87 -3.33 6.77 -8.01
N PRO A 88 -4.59 6.41 -8.33
CA PRO A 88 -5.53 7.29 -9.02
C PRO A 88 -6.29 8.22 -8.06
N TYR A 89 -5.69 8.58 -6.92
CA TYR A 89 -6.39 9.34 -5.89
C TYR A 89 -6.25 10.84 -6.09
N PHE A 90 -7.28 11.44 -6.67
CA PHE A 90 -7.44 12.87 -6.84
C PHE A 90 -8.46 13.45 -5.86
N LYS A 91 -8.40 14.76 -5.61
CA LYS A 91 -9.45 15.47 -4.88
C LYS A 91 -10.72 15.44 -5.71
N GLU A 92 -11.85 15.18 -5.06
CA GLU A 92 -13.15 15.29 -5.73
C GLU A 92 -13.41 16.77 -6.03
N THR A 93 -13.61 17.10 -7.30
CA THR A 93 -14.11 18.43 -7.66
C THR A 93 -15.56 18.51 -7.20
N SER A 94 -15.81 19.08 -6.02
CA SER A 94 -17.17 19.43 -5.64
C SER A 94 -17.64 20.55 -6.58
N VAL A 95 -18.41 20.21 -7.62
CA VAL A 95 -19.34 21.17 -8.20
C VAL A 95 -20.34 21.45 -7.08
N ARG A 96 -20.08 22.49 -6.29
CA ARG A 96 -21.07 23.06 -5.38
C ARG A 96 -22.20 23.55 -6.29
N ASN A 97 -23.19 22.71 -6.53
CA ASN A 97 -24.51 23.15 -6.97
C ASN A 97 -25.09 23.98 -5.84
N SER A 98 -24.68 25.25 -5.76
CA SER A 98 -25.37 26.27 -4.99
C SER A 98 -26.65 26.61 -5.73
N LYS A 99 -27.57 25.65 -5.84
CA LYS A 99 -28.94 25.88 -6.31
C LYS A 99 -29.80 26.29 -5.10
N ASN A 100 -29.53 27.48 -4.58
CA ASN A 100 -30.55 28.31 -3.94
C ASN A 100 -31.07 29.32 -5.00
N CYS A 101 -31.46 28.81 -6.16
CA CYS A 101 -32.22 29.56 -7.14
C CYS A 101 -33.46 28.74 -7.47
N ILE A 102 -34.60 29.28 -7.07
CA ILE A 102 -35.94 28.81 -7.38
C ILE A 102 -36.11 28.87 -8.89
N SER A 103 -36.29 27.72 -9.55
CA SER A 103 -36.97 27.64 -10.85
C SER A 103 -37.47 26.21 -11.06
N GLN A 104 -38.78 26.08 -11.19
CA GLN A 104 -39.41 24.96 -11.87
C GLN A 104 -38.83 24.86 -13.28
N GLU A 105 -38.49 23.66 -13.74
CA GLU A 105 -39.15 22.99 -14.87
C GLU A 105 -38.42 21.70 -15.27
N LYS A 106 -39.23 20.79 -15.79
CA LYS A 106 -38.91 19.41 -16.16
C LYS A 106 -38.05 19.40 -17.42
N GLY A 107 -36.97 18.63 -17.41
CA GLY A 107 -36.17 18.34 -18.60
C GLY A 107 -35.03 17.39 -18.26
N SER A 108 -35.16 16.14 -18.69
CA SER A 108 -34.21 15.07 -18.50
C SER A 108 -32.93 15.32 -19.31
N GLU A 109 -31.97 16.04 -18.75
CA GLU A 109 -30.61 16.07 -19.29
C GLU A 109 -29.72 15.18 -18.43
N VAL A 110 -29.37 14.02 -19.00
CA VAL A 110 -28.30 13.16 -18.48
C VAL A 110 -27.01 13.95 -18.62
N ASN A 111 -26.65 14.68 -17.56
CA ASN A 111 -25.36 15.33 -17.45
C ASN A 111 -24.29 14.24 -17.48
N TYR A 112 -23.63 14.07 -18.62
CA TYR A 112 -22.35 13.37 -18.71
C TYR A 112 -21.34 14.17 -17.88
N ASN A 113 -21.32 13.94 -16.57
CA ASN A 113 -20.25 14.40 -15.69
C ASN A 113 -18.99 13.66 -16.12
N SER A 114 -18.29 14.21 -17.11
CA SER A 114 -16.91 13.87 -17.37
C SER A 114 -16.11 14.19 -16.10
N LYS A 115 -15.88 13.17 -15.27
CA LYS A 115 -15.06 13.22 -14.05
C LYS A 115 -13.56 13.43 -14.32
N TYR A 116 -13.19 13.75 -15.56
CA TYR A 116 -11.83 14.01 -15.97
C TYR A 116 -11.66 15.51 -16.20
N GLU A 117 -11.64 16.26 -15.10
CA GLU A 117 -11.00 17.57 -15.10
C GLU A 117 -9.48 17.35 -15.16
N PRO A 118 -8.76 17.87 -16.18
CA PRO A 118 -7.31 17.66 -16.34
C PRO A 118 -6.43 18.26 -15.24
N TYR A 119 -7.04 18.86 -14.20
CA TYR A 119 -6.36 19.69 -13.19
C TYR A 119 -6.75 19.35 -11.75
N ALA A 120 -7.39 18.19 -11.51
CA ALA A 120 -7.69 17.78 -10.16
C ALA A 120 -6.38 17.51 -9.39
N LEU A 121 -6.12 18.27 -8.33
CA LEU A 121 -4.95 18.05 -7.48
C LEU A 121 -5.03 16.68 -6.80
N PRO A 122 -3.92 15.94 -6.64
CA PRO A 122 -3.95 14.67 -5.93
C PRO A 122 -4.43 14.82 -4.48
N ASN A 123 -5.11 13.78 -3.99
CA ASN A 123 -5.57 13.72 -2.61
C ASN A 123 -4.45 13.17 -1.71
N ILE A 124 -3.67 14.06 -1.10
CA ILE A 124 -2.54 13.72 -0.21
C ILE A 124 -2.90 12.64 0.82
N ARG A 125 -4.09 12.74 1.45
CA ARG A 125 -4.50 11.80 2.48
C ARG A 125 -4.73 10.40 1.92
N LYS A 126 -5.37 10.27 0.76
CA LYS A 126 -5.61 8.98 0.11
C LYS A 126 -4.31 8.39 -0.46
N GLN A 127 -3.48 9.21 -1.13
CA GLN A 127 -2.16 8.81 -1.65
C GLN A 127 -1.32 8.16 -0.54
N LYS A 128 -1.04 8.91 0.55
CA LYS A 128 -0.18 8.41 1.62
C LYS A 128 -0.71 7.18 2.35
N ASN A 129 -2.02 7.13 2.64
CA ASN A 129 -2.59 6.03 3.42
C ASN A 129 -2.71 4.74 2.59
N ALA A 130 -2.86 4.86 1.27
CA ALA A 130 -3.00 3.72 0.38
C ALA A 130 -1.67 3.23 -0.20
N PHE A 131 -0.59 4.00 -0.08
CA PHE A 131 0.67 3.65 -0.73
C PHE A 131 1.26 2.35 -0.18
N ALA A 132 1.40 2.23 1.15
CA ALA A 132 1.95 1.02 1.76
C ALA A 132 1.12 -0.25 1.40
N PRO A 133 -0.22 -0.28 1.55
CA PRO A 133 -1.03 -1.41 1.12
C PRO A 133 -0.90 -1.73 -0.37
N ASN A 134 -0.96 -0.72 -1.24
CA ASN A 134 -0.92 -0.95 -2.69
C ASN A 134 0.46 -1.44 -3.14
N PHE A 135 1.54 -0.96 -2.52
CA PHE A 135 2.90 -1.42 -2.81
C PHE A 135 3.06 -2.89 -2.42
N ILE A 136 2.63 -3.29 -1.22
CA ILE A 136 2.67 -4.70 -0.79
C ILE A 136 1.82 -5.58 -1.70
N HIS A 137 0.59 -5.17 -2.04
CA HIS A 137 -0.22 -5.92 -3.01
C HIS A 137 0.43 -6.07 -4.38
N SER A 138 1.22 -5.09 -4.82
CA SER A 138 1.98 -5.20 -6.07
C SER A 138 3.11 -6.23 -5.98
N LEU A 139 3.71 -6.43 -4.79
CA LEU A 139 4.68 -7.48 -4.53
C LEU A 139 4.01 -8.86 -4.41
N ASP A 140 2.87 -8.96 -3.72
CA ASP A 140 2.08 -10.20 -3.64
C ASP A 140 1.70 -10.68 -5.05
N SER A 141 1.23 -9.75 -5.90
CA SER A 141 0.93 -9.99 -7.31
C SER A 141 2.16 -10.45 -8.09
N THR A 142 3.31 -9.82 -7.85
CA THR A 142 4.58 -10.19 -8.48
C THR A 142 4.99 -11.61 -8.11
N HIS A 143 4.94 -11.97 -6.83
CA HIS A 143 5.26 -13.30 -6.34
C HIS A 143 4.31 -14.37 -6.89
N MET A 144 3.01 -14.07 -6.94
CA MET A 144 1.99 -14.91 -7.53
C MET A 144 2.23 -15.15 -9.04
N MET A 145 2.57 -14.10 -9.79
CA MET A 145 2.86 -14.19 -11.23
C MET A 145 4.13 -15.01 -11.48
N LEU A 146 5.21 -14.77 -10.72
CA LEU A 146 6.44 -15.57 -10.82
C LEU A 146 6.16 -17.05 -10.53
N THR A 147 5.44 -17.34 -9.44
CA THR A 147 5.08 -18.72 -9.08
C THR A 147 4.29 -19.38 -10.21
N SER A 148 3.29 -18.69 -10.76
CA SER A 148 2.50 -19.18 -11.91
C SER A 148 3.37 -19.53 -13.13
N LEU A 149 4.27 -18.63 -13.53
CA LEU A 149 5.14 -18.82 -14.69
C LEU A 149 6.07 -20.05 -14.52
N PHE A 150 6.63 -20.23 -13.33
CA PHE A 150 7.52 -21.36 -13.05
C PHE A 150 6.75 -22.68 -12.87
N CYS A 151 5.53 -22.65 -12.32
CA CYS A 151 4.60 -23.78 -12.32
C CYS A 151 4.28 -24.22 -13.75
N GLN A 152 3.95 -23.28 -14.63
CA GLN A 152 3.69 -23.56 -16.04
C GLN A 152 4.90 -24.19 -16.73
N ARG A 153 6.12 -23.70 -16.48
CA ARG A 153 7.37 -24.29 -17.01
C ARG A 153 7.62 -25.72 -16.52
N LYS A 154 7.15 -26.06 -15.31
CA LYS A 154 7.19 -27.43 -14.77
C LYS A 154 6.04 -28.31 -15.24
N GLY A 155 5.13 -27.78 -16.05
CA GLY A 155 3.99 -28.52 -16.59
C GLY A 155 2.91 -28.81 -15.56
N ILE A 156 2.83 -28.03 -14.47
CA ILE A 156 1.78 -28.19 -13.45
C ILE A 156 0.71 -27.12 -13.60
N THR A 157 -0.55 -27.52 -13.43
CA THR A 157 -1.70 -26.59 -13.40
C THR A 157 -1.58 -25.67 -12.18
N TYR A 158 -1.78 -24.37 -12.39
CA TYR A 158 -1.74 -23.37 -11.33
C TYR A 158 -2.91 -22.40 -11.48
N VAL A 159 -3.58 -22.11 -10.37
CA VAL A 159 -4.58 -21.04 -10.24
C VAL A 159 -4.34 -20.34 -8.92
N SER A 160 -4.66 -19.04 -8.83
CA SER A 160 -4.54 -18.31 -7.58
C SER A 160 -5.79 -17.47 -7.30
N VAL A 161 -6.11 -17.35 -6.01
CA VAL A 161 -7.01 -16.33 -5.46
C VAL A 161 -6.17 -15.49 -4.51
N HIS A 162 -5.56 -14.42 -5.04
CA HIS A 162 -4.57 -13.61 -4.33
C HIS A 162 -3.43 -14.45 -3.73
N ASP A 163 -3.37 -14.57 -2.41
CA ASP A 163 -2.37 -15.29 -1.62
C ASP A 163 -2.68 -16.79 -1.45
N CYS A 164 -3.76 -17.28 -2.05
CA CYS A 164 -4.14 -18.69 -2.02
C CYS A 164 -3.78 -19.35 -3.36
N TYR A 165 -2.83 -20.29 -3.35
CA TYR A 165 -2.29 -20.93 -4.55
C TYR A 165 -2.82 -22.35 -4.69
N TRP A 166 -3.39 -22.67 -5.85
CA TRP A 166 -4.10 -23.93 -6.11
C TRP A 166 -3.42 -24.70 -7.23
N THR A 167 -3.31 -26.02 -7.04
CA THR A 167 -2.82 -26.98 -8.03
C THR A 167 -3.50 -28.34 -7.77
N HIS A 168 -3.19 -29.37 -8.56
CA HIS A 168 -3.68 -30.72 -8.29
C HIS A 168 -3.00 -31.32 -7.05
N ALA A 169 -3.69 -32.21 -6.34
CA ALA A 169 -3.16 -32.83 -5.12
C ALA A 169 -1.80 -33.51 -5.32
N SER A 170 -1.56 -34.10 -6.50
CA SER A 170 -0.30 -34.76 -6.86
C SER A 170 0.88 -33.80 -7.10
N THR A 171 0.64 -32.49 -7.20
CA THR A 171 1.65 -31.48 -7.57
C THR A 171 1.86 -30.41 -6.51
N VAL A 172 1.23 -30.55 -5.33
CA VAL A 172 1.35 -29.58 -4.21
C VAL A 172 2.79 -29.39 -3.77
N GLU A 173 3.56 -30.48 -3.64
CA GLU A 173 4.97 -30.40 -3.21
C GLU A 173 5.83 -29.59 -4.20
N ILE A 174 5.62 -29.80 -5.49
CA ILE A 174 6.30 -29.07 -6.56
C ILE A 174 5.93 -27.58 -6.50
N MET A 175 4.65 -27.26 -6.38
CA MET A 175 4.18 -25.87 -6.26
C MET A 175 4.75 -25.19 -5.01
N ASN A 176 4.77 -25.86 -3.86
CA ASN A 176 5.32 -25.30 -2.62
C ASN A 176 6.83 -25.03 -2.70
N LYS A 177 7.57 -25.88 -3.42
CA LYS A 177 8.98 -25.62 -3.71
C LYS A 177 9.14 -24.36 -4.58
N ILE A 178 8.41 -24.27 -5.69
CA ILE A 178 8.45 -23.11 -6.59
C ILE A 178 8.05 -21.83 -5.85
N CYS A 179 6.98 -21.87 -5.06
CA CYS A 179 6.49 -20.73 -4.28
C CYS A 179 7.60 -20.15 -3.39
N ARG A 180 8.30 -21.00 -2.62
CA ARG A 180 9.41 -20.58 -1.76
C ARG A 180 10.60 -20.06 -2.58
N GLU A 181 10.97 -20.74 -3.66
CA GLU A 181 12.05 -20.31 -4.56
C GLU A 181 11.78 -18.91 -5.13
N GLN A 182 10.55 -18.67 -5.61
CA GLN A 182 10.18 -17.38 -6.20
C GLN A 182 10.04 -16.27 -5.16
N PHE A 183 9.62 -16.58 -3.93
CA PHE A 183 9.60 -15.61 -2.84
C PHE A 183 11.02 -15.14 -2.49
N VAL A 184 11.94 -16.09 -2.33
CA VAL A 184 13.34 -15.80 -2.02
C VAL A 184 13.99 -15.03 -3.17
N ALA A 185 13.80 -15.47 -4.41
CA ALA A 185 14.33 -14.76 -5.58
C ALA A 185 13.82 -13.30 -5.65
N LEU A 186 12.52 -13.09 -5.43
CA LEU A 186 11.92 -11.75 -5.43
C LEU A 186 12.53 -10.87 -4.34
N HIS A 187 12.58 -11.34 -3.09
CA HIS A 187 13.01 -10.53 -1.95
C HIS A 187 14.55 -10.43 -1.79
N LYS A 188 15.33 -11.17 -2.59
CA LYS A 188 16.77 -10.96 -2.73
C LYS A 188 17.11 -9.72 -3.57
N GLU A 189 16.18 -9.26 -4.42
CA GLU A 189 16.34 -7.99 -5.13
C GLU A 189 16.33 -6.81 -4.14
N PRO A 190 17.08 -5.72 -4.41
CA PRO A 190 17.09 -4.53 -3.58
C PRO A 190 15.84 -3.66 -3.82
N ILE A 191 14.66 -4.21 -3.48
CA ILE A 191 13.34 -3.65 -3.84
C ILE A 191 13.17 -2.22 -3.33
N LEU A 192 13.51 -1.93 -2.08
CA LEU A 192 13.30 -0.61 -1.48
C LEU A 192 14.30 0.41 -2.02
N GLU A 193 15.53 -0.02 -2.29
CA GLU A 193 16.58 0.80 -2.90
C GLU A 193 16.26 1.13 -4.36
N ASN A 194 15.73 0.16 -5.12
CA ASN A 194 15.24 0.37 -6.48
C ASN A 194 14.06 1.35 -6.49
N LEU A 195 13.13 1.22 -5.53
CA LEU A 195 12.03 2.17 -5.36
C LEU A 195 12.53 3.58 -5.02
N SER A 196 13.51 3.70 -4.12
CA SER A 196 14.12 4.98 -3.76
C SER A 196 14.79 5.64 -4.97
N THR A 197 15.56 4.87 -5.74
CA THR A 197 16.18 5.34 -6.99
C THR A 197 15.14 5.84 -7.98
N PHE A 198 14.07 5.06 -8.20
CA PHE A 198 12.96 5.47 -9.05
C PHE A 198 12.30 6.78 -8.58
N PHE A 199 12.05 6.91 -7.28
CA PHE A 199 11.48 8.14 -6.72
C PHE A 199 12.40 9.34 -6.88
N LEU A 200 13.71 9.17 -6.72
CA LEU A 200 14.68 10.24 -6.92
C LEU A 200 14.71 10.69 -8.38
N GLU A 201 14.82 9.75 -9.32
CA GLU A 201 14.81 10.07 -10.75
C GLU A 201 13.51 10.76 -11.17
N LYS A 202 12.38 10.23 -10.72
CA LYS A 202 11.06 10.71 -11.13
C LYS A 202 10.67 12.01 -10.43
N TYR A 203 10.92 12.20 -9.14
CA TYR A 203 10.37 13.31 -8.37
C TYR A 203 11.42 14.32 -7.89
N ALA A 204 12.71 13.96 -7.80
CA ALA A 204 13.72 14.88 -7.30
C ALA A 204 14.12 15.98 -8.29
N HIS A 205 13.80 15.86 -9.57
CA HIS A 205 14.07 16.92 -10.56
C HIS A 205 13.35 18.25 -10.22
N VAL A 206 12.23 18.19 -9.48
CA VAL A 206 11.53 19.38 -8.95
C VAL A 206 12.39 20.11 -7.91
N ALA A 207 13.27 19.38 -7.20
CA ALA A 207 14.23 19.95 -6.27
C ALA A 207 15.36 20.72 -6.99
N ASP A 208 15.80 20.21 -8.15
CA ASP A 208 17.00 20.70 -8.83
C ASP A 208 16.73 21.90 -9.75
N LYS A 209 15.53 22.03 -10.33
CA LYS A 209 15.21 23.08 -11.33
C LYS A 209 15.21 24.53 -10.80
N ASN A 210 15.07 24.78 -9.49
CA ASN A 210 15.03 26.14 -8.92
C ASN A 210 16.02 26.36 -7.76
N ILE A 211 17.29 25.95 -7.92
CA ILE A 211 18.34 26.36 -6.96
C ILE A 211 18.63 27.88 -7.04
N HIS A 212 18.19 28.55 -8.10
CA HIS A 212 18.43 29.98 -8.35
C HIS A 212 17.36 30.96 -7.86
N GLU A 213 16.23 30.52 -7.31
CA GLU A 213 15.20 31.43 -6.79
C GLU A 213 15.27 31.58 -5.26
N LYS A 214 15.42 32.83 -4.81
CA LYS A 214 15.66 33.26 -3.41
C LYS A 214 14.43 33.10 -2.49
N GLN A 215 13.83 31.92 -2.40
CA GLN A 215 12.84 31.62 -1.36
C GLN A 215 13.34 30.50 -0.44
N SER A 216 13.77 30.87 0.77
CA SER A 216 14.42 29.96 1.73
C SER A 216 13.54 28.78 2.18
N LYS A 217 12.21 28.96 2.20
CA LYS A 217 11.25 27.94 2.64
C LYS A 217 11.03 26.82 1.60
N GLU A 218 10.91 27.15 0.32
CA GLU A 218 10.72 26.16 -0.74
C GLU A 218 12.00 25.34 -1.00
N LYS A 219 13.17 26.00 -0.95
CA LYS A 219 14.47 25.32 -1.01
C LYS A 219 14.62 24.30 0.13
N SER A 220 14.16 24.64 1.33
CA SER A 220 14.17 23.71 2.48
C SER A 220 13.22 22.53 2.28
N ALA A 221 12.03 22.73 1.73
CA ALA A 221 11.07 21.66 1.45
C ALA A 221 11.58 20.66 0.39
N LYS A 222 12.26 21.18 -0.64
CA LYS A 222 12.86 20.38 -1.73
C LYS A 222 14.04 19.52 -1.25
N LEU A 223 14.92 20.09 -0.41
CA LEU A 223 16.00 19.33 0.24
C LEU A 223 15.42 18.22 1.14
N LYS A 224 14.38 18.54 1.91
CA LYS A 224 13.67 17.56 2.76
C LYS A 224 13.05 16.41 1.96
N LEU A 225 12.51 16.65 0.75
CA LEU A 225 11.99 15.57 -0.09
C LEU A 225 13.10 14.58 -0.43
N ARG A 226 14.23 15.05 -0.97
CA ARG A 226 15.36 14.17 -1.33
C ARG A 226 15.86 13.36 -0.13
N ASP A 227 16.03 14.00 1.03
CA ASP A 227 16.48 13.34 2.25
C ASP A 227 15.53 12.21 2.69
N ILE A 228 14.22 12.43 2.58
CA ILE A 228 13.21 11.41 2.91
C ILE A 228 13.24 10.26 1.92
N LEU A 229 13.34 10.56 0.61
CA LEU A 229 13.40 9.52 -0.43
C LEU A 229 14.66 8.65 -0.30
N MET A 230 15.79 9.22 0.12
CA MET A 230 17.05 8.48 0.34
C MET A 230 17.10 7.69 1.65
N ARG A 231 16.23 7.99 2.62
CA ARG A 231 16.22 7.32 3.94
C ARG A 231 15.53 5.95 3.86
N VAL A 232 16.09 5.05 3.05
CA VAL A 232 15.65 3.65 2.98
C VAL A 232 15.91 2.98 4.35
N PRO A 233 14.90 2.35 4.98
CA PRO A 233 15.09 1.62 6.23
C PRO A 233 16.13 0.51 6.13
N GLU A 234 16.88 0.29 7.20
CA GLU A 234 17.92 -0.74 7.24
C GLU A 234 17.33 -2.16 7.25
N LYS A 235 18.07 -3.10 6.65
CA LYS A 235 17.70 -4.52 6.66
C LYS A 235 18.04 -5.14 8.02
N GLY A 236 17.17 -6.04 8.47
CA GLY A 236 17.43 -6.87 9.65
C GLY A 236 18.46 -7.97 9.39
N SER A 237 18.66 -8.83 10.39
CA SER A 237 19.60 -9.97 10.33
C SER A 237 18.98 -11.28 9.87
N PHE A 238 17.71 -11.28 9.44
CA PHE A 238 17.02 -12.49 9.00
C PHE A 238 17.62 -12.99 7.68
N ASP A 239 18.11 -14.24 7.70
CA ASP A 239 18.55 -14.94 6.50
C ASP A 239 17.35 -15.43 5.69
N LEU A 240 17.16 -14.83 4.52
CA LEU A 240 16.03 -15.10 3.63
C LEU A 240 16.02 -16.53 3.08
N ASP A 241 17.18 -17.19 2.99
CA ASP A 241 17.27 -18.57 2.48
C ASP A 241 16.56 -19.57 3.40
N LYS A 242 16.32 -19.22 4.67
CA LYS A 242 15.49 -20.03 5.60
C LYS A 242 14.06 -20.25 5.13
N VAL A 243 13.54 -19.40 4.23
CA VAL A 243 12.21 -19.59 3.64
C VAL A 243 12.16 -20.86 2.79
N LEU A 244 13.27 -21.25 2.15
CA LEU A 244 13.34 -22.44 1.30
C LEU A 244 12.99 -23.72 2.08
N ASP A 245 13.34 -23.78 3.35
CA ASP A 245 13.10 -24.95 4.21
C ASP A 245 11.82 -24.83 5.07
N SER A 246 11.11 -23.71 4.99
CA SER A 246 9.94 -23.46 5.84
C SER A 246 8.70 -24.20 5.35
N VAL A 247 8.31 -25.25 6.09
CA VAL A 247 7.11 -26.06 5.81
C VAL A 247 5.82 -25.25 5.93
N TYR A 248 5.75 -24.31 6.89
CA TYR A 248 4.55 -23.52 7.18
C TYR A 248 4.54 -22.15 6.50
N PHE A 249 5.43 -21.92 5.53
CA PHE A 249 5.45 -20.65 4.79
C PHE A 249 4.18 -20.49 3.93
N PHE A 250 3.82 -21.54 3.18
CA PHE A 250 2.56 -21.70 2.47
C PHE A 250 2.03 -23.11 2.75
N SER A 251 0.90 -23.20 3.45
CA SER A 251 0.30 -24.46 3.91
C SER A 251 -1.22 -24.43 3.82
#